data_AF-B4D025-F1
#
_entry.id   AF-B4D025-F1
#
_cell.length_a   1.000
_cell.length_b   1.000
_cell.length_c   1.000
_cell.angle_alpha   90.00
_cell.angle_beta   90.00
_cell.angle_gamma   90.00
#
_symmetry.space_group_name_H-M   'P 1'
#
loop_
_entity.id
_entity.type
_entity.pdbx_description
1 polymer ?
#
loop_
_entity_poly.entity_id
_entity_poly.type
_entity_poly.pdbx_seq_one_letter_code
_entity_poly.pdbx_strand_id
1 'polypeptide(L)'
;MRLHRLPLCRIPSELLRGRASEQGPHRYLKSALAFLAALLSVASIAFSADDQPAIAAGQIDTGVGSVDITPTEPVTLAGSPSPKRAAEVKTRLFVRALVLSGSGKRVAIVTLDTLKYPVELAVRARAKIEQDTGIPASNVIICASHTHFGPLWSYYEDQLVTRSPRPWRGRREMWHRARLEPRKAKRKGSANAGV
;
A
#
# COMPACT_ATOMS: atom_id res chain seq x y z
N MET A 1 84.70 5.84 -66.64
CA MET A 1 85.55 5.07 -65.69
C MET A 1 84.66 4.14 -64.88
N ARG A 2 84.84 2.83 -65.09
CA ARG A 2 84.12 1.72 -64.45
C ARG A 2 84.81 1.32 -63.14
N LEU A 3 84.00 1.21 -62.09
CA LEU A 3 83.88 0.12 -61.11
C LEU A 3 85.11 -0.57 -60.46
N HIS A 4 84.93 -0.72 -59.14
CA HIS A 4 85.32 -1.82 -58.23
C HIS A 4 86.70 -1.83 -57.58
N ARG A 5 86.70 -1.76 -56.23
CA ARG A 5 86.90 -2.92 -55.34
C ARG A 5 86.53 -2.57 -53.89
N LEU A 6 85.66 -3.38 -53.28
CA LEU A 6 85.41 -3.38 -51.84
C LEU A 6 86.30 -4.47 -51.17
N PRO A 7 86.75 -4.27 -49.92
CA PRO A 7 87.53 -5.26 -49.20
C PRO A 7 86.61 -6.32 -48.56
N LEU A 8 87.00 -7.58 -48.70
CA LEU A 8 86.41 -8.73 -47.99
C LEU A 8 86.83 -8.68 -46.52
N CYS A 9 85.86 -8.43 -45.63
CA CYS A 9 86.01 -8.59 -44.19
C CYS A 9 85.40 -9.94 -43.75
N ARG A 10 86.14 -10.65 -42.92
CA ARG A 10 85.91 -12.02 -42.43
C ARG A 10 85.15 -12.01 -41.09
N ILE A 11 84.17 -12.93 -40.96
CA ILE A 11 83.86 -13.80 -39.78
C ILE A 11 83.23 -13.04 -38.57
N PRO A 12 82.14 -13.53 -37.88
CA PRO A 12 82.11 -14.84 -37.22
C PRO A 12 80.79 -15.64 -37.17
N SER A 13 81.00 -16.94 -36.92
CA SER A 13 80.09 -18.07 -36.74
C SER A 13 79.31 -18.07 -35.42
N GLU A 14 78.72 -16.94 -35.03
CA GLU A 14 77.86 -16.83 -33.84
C GLU A 14 76.35 -16.96 -34.17
N LEU A 15 75.99 -17.14 -35.45
CA LEU A 15 74.60 -17.25 -35.90
C LEU A 15 74.05 -18.70 -35.85
N LEU A 16 74.43 -19.50 -34.86
CA LEU A 16 73.90 -20.85 -34.61
C LEU A 16 73.75 -21.13 -33.10
N ARG A 17 73.28 -20.14 -32.33
CA ARG A 17 72.74 -20.38 -30.98
C ARG A 17 71.28 -19.96 -30.93
N GLY A 18 70.40 -20.91 -31.21
CA GLY A 18 68.97 -20.79 -30.91
C GLY A 18 68.78 -20.60 -29.41
N ARG A 19 68.29 -19.43 -28.99
CA ARG A 19 67.67 -19.29 -27.67
C ARG A 19 66.33 -19.99 -27.73
N ALA A 20 66.25 -21.19 -27.15
CA ALA A 20 64.98 -21.78 -26.77
C ALA A 20 64.27 -20.79 -25.84
N SER A 21 63.15 -20.22 -26.31
CA SER A 21 62.30 -19.40 -25.46
C SER A 21 61.54 -20.33 -24.52
N GLU A 22 61.93 -20.35 -23.24
CA GLU A 22 61.12 -20.90 -22.16
C GLU A 22 59.86 -20.04 -21.97
N GLN A 23 58.85 -20.24 -22.81
CA GLN A 23 57.51 -19.70 -22.62
C GLN A 23 56.56 -20.86 -22.36
N GLY A 24 56.60 -21.36 -21.11
CA GLY A 24 55.72 -22.44 -20.68
C GLY A 24 54.24 -22.03 -20.64
N PRO A 25 53.31 -22.97 -20.89
CA PRO A 25 51.86 -22.75 -20.96
C PRO A 25 51.22 -22.21 -19.67
N HIS A 26 51.96 -22.27 -18.56
CA HIS A 26 51.51 -21.83 -17.24
C HIS A 26 51.27 -20.31 -17.12
N ARG A 27 51.88 -19.48 -17.97
CA ARG A 27 51.70 -18.01 -17.92
C ARG A 27 50.38 -17.55 -18.54
N TYR A 28 49.92 -18.25 -19.57
CA TYR A 28 48.64 -17.97 -20.25
C TYR A 28 47.44 -18.41 -19.41
N LEU A 29 47.57 -19.51 -18.65
CA LEU A 29 46.49 -20.01 -17.80
C LEU A 29 46.21 -19.09 -16.59
N LYS A 30 47.25 -18.51 -15.99
CA LYS A 30 47.12 -17.56 -14.86
C LYS A 30 46.52 -16.22 -15.29
N SER A 31 46.84 -15.75 -16.50
CA SER A 31 46.28 -14.51 -17.04
C SER A 31 44.83 -14.69 -17.50
N ALA A 32 44.50 -15.81 -18.15
CA ALA A 32 43.11 -16.12 -18.54
C ALA A 32 42.15 -16.23 -17.34
N LEU A 33 42.58 -16.85 -16.23
CA LEU A 33 41.78 -16.94 -15.00
C LEU A 33 41.56 -15.57 -14.32
N ALA A 34 42.55 -14.68 -14.37
CA ALA A 34 42.42 -13.33 -13.83
C ALA A 34 41.45 -12.45 -14.64
N PHE A 35 41.46 -12.57 -15.97
CA PHE A 35 40.50 -11.88 -16.84
C PHE A 35 39.07 -12.41 -16.65
N LEU A 36 38.89 -13.72 -16.48
CA LEU A 36 37.58 -14.33 -16.24
C LEU A 36 36.98 -13.92 -14.88
N ALA A 37 37.82 -13.86 -13.83
CA ALA A 37 37.42 -13.38 -12.50
C ALA A 37 37.06 -11.87 -12.52
N ALA A 38 37.80 -11.05 -13.26
CA ALA A 38 37.48 -9.63 -13.43
C ALA A 38 36.16 -9.42 -14.21
N LEU A 39 35.88 -10.23 -15.23
CA LEU A 39 34.60 -10.19 -15.95
C LEU A 39 33.40 -10.61 -15.08
N LEU A 40 33.56 -11.62 -14.22
CA LEU A 40 32.53 -12.00 -13.24
C LEU A 40 32.28 -10.91 -12.18
N SER A 41 33.33 -10.16 -11.81
CA SER A 41 33.25 -9.08 -10.83
C SER A 41 32.46 -7.87 -11.35
N VAL A 42 32.61 -7.54 -12.65
CA VAL A 42 31.88 -6.43 -13.29
C VAL A 42 30.41 -6.79 -13.53
N ALA A 43 30.10 -8.05 -13.82
CA ALA A 43 28.71 -8.52 -14.00
C ALA A 43 27.86 -8.42 -12.71
N SER A 44 28.49 -8.46 -11.53
CA SER A 44 27.79 -8.36 -10.23
C SER A 44 27.40 -6.93 -9.86
N ILE A 45 28.01 -5.90 -10.48
CA ILE A 45 27.67 -4.48 -10.23
C ILE A 45 26.45 -4.04 -11.05
N ALA A 46 26.11 -4.79 -12.11
CA ALA A 46 24.96 -4.53 -12.98
C ALA A 46 23.67 -5.24 -12.55
N PHE A 47 23.72 -6.12 -11.55
CA PHE A 47 22.53 -6.82 -11.04
C PHE A 47 21.89 -6.04 -9.89
N SER A 48 21.05 -5.08 -10.29
CA SER A 48 19.95 -4.51 -9.51
C SER A 48 20.34 -3.86 -8.18
N ALA A 49 20.74 -2.59 -8.25
CA ALA A 49 20.22 -1.63 -7.29
C ALA A 49 18.69 -1.73 -7.36
N ASP A 50 18.11 -2.33 -6.34
CA ASP A 50 16.68 -2.40 -6.10
C ASP A 50 16.18 -0.95 -6.00
N ASP A 51 15.74 -0.38 -7.13
CA ASP A 51 14.74 0.69 -7.17
C ASP A 51 13.44 0.08 -6.62
N GLN A 52 13.44 -0.30 -5.34
CA GLN A 52 12.23 -0.35 -4.56
C GLN A 52 11.64 1.05 -4.71
N PRO A 53 10.48 1.23 -5.37
CA PRO A 53 9.80 2.50 -5.25
C PRO A 53 9.63 2.68 -3.76
N ALA A 54 10.32 3.66 -3.18
CA ALA A 54 10.07 4.08 -1.82
C ALA A 54 8.55 4.22 -1.76
N ILE A 55 7.90 3.45 -0.88
CA ILE A 55 6.49 3.69 -0.54
C ILE A 55 6.52 5.10 0.03
N ALA A 56 6.38 6.10 -0.85
CA ALA A 56 6.22 7.47 -0.46
C ALA A 56 5.05 7.41 0.50
N ALA A 57 5.30 7.80 1.75
CA ALA A 57 4.28 7.84 2.78
C ALA A 57 3.18 8.78 2.25
N GLY A 58 2.20 8.19 1.55
CA GLY A 58 1.13 8.91 0.91
C GLY A 58 0.37 9.62 2.02
N GLN A 59 0.23 10.93 1.91
CA GLN A 59 -0.64 11.66 2.83
C GLN A 59 -2.07 11.19 2.56
N ILE A 60 -2.72 10.68 3.61
CA ILE A 60 -4.13 10.33 3.59
C ILE A 60 -4.86 11.41 4.38
N ASP A 61 -5.71 12.16 3.71
CA ASP A 61 -6.65 13.04 4.38
C ASP A 61 -7.85 12.21 4.83
N THR A 62 -8.31 12.47 6.05
CA THR A 62 -9.44 11.75 6.64
C THR A 62 -10.54 12.73 7.04
N GLY A 63 -11.79 12.40 6.73
CA GLY A 63 -12.97 13.15 7.14
C GLY A 63 -13.88 12.27 7.97
N VAL A 64 -14.43 12.79 9.05
CA VAL A 64 -15.41 12.07 9.87
C VAL A 64 -16.70 12.86 10.02
N GLY A 65 -17.83 12.15 10.02
CA GLY A 65 -19.14 12.73 10.25
C GLY A 65 -20.07 11.74 10.93
N SER A 66 -21.09 12.24 11.62
CA SER A 66 -22.12 11.40 12.21
C SER A 66 -23.48 12.10 12.22
N VAL A 67 -24.54 11.32 12.03
CA VAL A 67 -25.94 11.76 12.12
C VAL A 67 -26.63 10.88 13.16
N ASP A 68 -27.36 11.51 14.06
CA ASP A 68 -28.19 10.81 15.05
C ASP A 68 -29.46 10.29 14.37
N ILE A 69 -29.72 9.00 14.53
CA ILE A 69 -30.89 8.29 13.98
C ILE A 69 -31.74 7.68 15.10
N THR A 70 -31.59 8.16 16.32
CA THR A 70 -32.39 7.71 17.45
C THR A 70 -33.86 8.10 17.24
N PRO A 71 -34.81 7.15 17.23
CA PRO A 71 -36.24 7.45 17.14
C PRO A 71 -36.71 8.32 18.31
N THR A 72 -37.69 9.19 18.06
CA THR A 72 -38.40 9.92 19.12
C THR A 72 -39.65 9.22 19.60
N GLU A 73 -40.23 8.35 18.78
CA GLU A 73 -41.42 7.58 19.08
C GLU A 73 -41.06 6.16 19.53
N PRO A 74 -41.93 5.49 20.31
CA PRO A 74 -41.74 4.10 20.66
C PRO A 74 -41.61 3.19 19.43
N VAL A 75 -40.59 2.33 19.42
CA VAL A 75 -40.30 1.44 18.29
C VAL A 75 -40.41 -0.04 18.65
N THR A 76 -40.70 -0.87 17.66
CA THR A 76 -40.47 -2.31 17.75
C THR A 76 -38.98 -2.59 17.54
N LEU A 77 -38.36 -3.30 18.48
CA LEU A 77 -36.95 -3.69 18.43
C LEU A 77 -36.71 -4.81 17.40
N ALA A 78 -35.58 -4.73 16.71
CA ALA A 78 -35.14 -5.71 15.75
C ALA A 78 -34.51 -6.95 16.42
N GLY A 79 -34.71 -8.15 15.85
CA GLY A 79 -33.92 -9.33 16.21
C GLY A 79 -34.39 -10.11 17.44
N SER A 80 -35.56 -9.80 17.99
CA SER A 80 -36.27 -10.67 18.93
C SER A 80 -37.22 -11.62 18.17
N PRO A 81 -37.35 -12.91 18.57
CA PRO A 81 -38.33 -13.83 17.97
C PRO A 81 -39.78 -13.37 18.12
N SER A 82 -40.07 -12.62 19.18
CA SER A 82 -41.35 -11.95 19.42
C SER A 82 -41.20 -10.43 19.37
N PRO A 83 -42.21 -9.68 18.86
CA PRO A 83 -42.16 -8.23 18.84
C PRO A 83 -42.00 -7.64 20.24
N LYS A 84 -40.92 -6.89 20.46
CA LYS A 84 -40.67 -6.14 21.70
C LYS A 84 -40.76 -4.66 21.40
N ARG A 85 -41.64 -3.94 22.08
CA ARG A 85 -41.70 -2.48 22.00
C ARG A 85 -40.75 -1.85 23.01
N ALA A 86 -40.05 -0.80 22.60
CA ALA A 86 -39.23 0.04 23.45
C ALA A 86 -39.72 1.49 23.33
N ALA A 87 -40.04 2.10 24.47
CA ALA A 87 -40.42 3.51 24.57
C ALA A 87 -39.30 4.39 25.15
N GLU A 88 -38.25 3.77 25.69
CA GLU A 88 -37.13 4.46 26.32
C GLU A 88 -35.84 4.27 25.53
N VAL A 89 -35.01 5.32 25.48
CA VAL A 89 -33.71 5.31 24.83
C VAL A 89 -32.62 5.22 25.89
N LYS A 90 -31.96 4.06 25.99
CA LYS A 90 -30.78 3.89 26.85
C LYS A 90 -29.49 4.40 26.21
N THR A 91 -29.33 4.15 24.91
CA THR A 91 -28.16 4.56 24.12
C THR A 91 -28.64 5.14 22.80
N ARG A 92 -28.07 6.28 22.40
CA ARG A 92 -28.36 6.94 21.12
C ARG A 92 -27.79 6.11 19.95
N LEU A 93 -28.51 6.09 18.85
CA LEU A 93 -28.16 5.37 17.62
C LEU A 93 -27.64 6.36 16.59
N PHE A 94 -26.59 6.01 15.87
CA PHE A 94 -25.96 6.89 14.89
C PHE A 94 -25.73 6.21 13.54
N VAL A 95 -25.73 7.03 12.50
CA VAL A 95 -24.98 6.77 11.27
C VAL A 95 -23.67 7.51 11.38
N ARG A 96 -22.56 6.85 11.08
CA ARG A 96 -21.22 7.46 11.10
C ARG A 96 -20.54 7.21 9.77
N ALA A 97 -19.76 8.17 9.31
CA ALA A 97 -18.99 8.10 8.09
C ALA A 97 -17.52 8.40 8.38
N LEU A 98 -16.62 7.58 7.83
CA LEU A 98 -15.20 7.84 7.69
C LEU A 98 -14.87 7.90 6.20
N VAL A 99 -14.35 9.03 5.75
CA VAL A 99 -13.88 9.23 4.38
C VAL A 99 -12.36 9.27 4.40
N LEU A 100 -11.74 8.47 3.54
CA LEU A 100 -10.30 8.47 3.31
C LEU A 100 -10.03 9.01 1.90
N SER A 101 -9.12 9.96 1.78
CA SER A 101 -8.73 10.59 0.53
C SER A 101 -7.21 10.54 0.36
N GLY A 102 -6.74 10.01 -0.75
CA GLY A 102 -5.31 9.89 -1.03
C GLY A 102 -5.06 9.44 -2.47
N SER A 103 -3.94 9.88 -3.06
CA SER A 103 -3.52 9.49 -4.42
C SER A 103 -4.63 9.64 -5.48
N GLY A 104 -5.42 10.72 -5.40
CA GLY A 104 -6.52 11.03 -6.31
C GLY A 104 -7.78 10.15 -6.14
N LYS A 105 -7.82 9.26 -5.13
CA LYS A 105 -8.97 8.41 -4.83
C LYS A 105 -9.62 8.79 -3.51
N ARG A 106 -10.93 8.58 -3.43
CA ARG A 106 -11.74 8.75 -2.21
C ARG A 106 -12.53 7.48 -1.94
N VAL A 107 -12.56 7.07 -0.68
CA VAL A 107 -13.30 5.90 -0.18
C VAL A 107 -14.12 6.33 1.04
N ALA A 108 -15.38 5.90 1.12
CA ALA A 108 -16.25 6.17 2.26
C ALA A 108 -16.66 4.87 2.95
N ILE A 109 -16.55 4.83 4.27
CA ILE A 109 -17.04 3.76 5.12
C ILE A 109 -18.15 4.34 5.99
N VAL A 110 -19.36 3.81 5.83
CA VAL A 110 -20.56 4.27 6.53
C VAL A 110 -21.08 3.15 7.43
N THR A 111 -21.16 3.40 8.73
CA THR A 111 -21.67 2.46 9.73
C THR A 111 -23.01 2.93 10.26
N LEU A 112 -23.97 2.03 10.42
CA LEU A 112 -25.29 2.31 11.01
C LEU A 112 -25.50 1.48 12.27
N ASP A 113 -26.04 2.12 13.31
CA ASP A 113 -26.47 1.42 14.54
C ASP A 113 -27.84 0.75 14.35
N THR A 114 -27.87 -0.28 13.51
CA THR A 114 -29.08 -1.08 13.20
C THR A 114 -28.76 -2.58 13.18
N LEU A 115 -29.80 -3.42 13.18
CA LEU A 115 -29.62 -4.87 12.98
C LEU A 115 -29.22 -5.17 11.53
N LYS A 116 -29.99 -4.64 10.59
CA LYS A 116 -29.81 -4.78 9.15
C LYS A 116 -30.50 -3.61 8.44
N TYR A 117 -30.24 -3.47 7.15
CA TYR A 117 -30.94 -2.55 6.25
C TYR A 117 -31.27 -3.26 4.94
N PRO A 118 -32.28 -2.80 4.17
CA PRO A 118 -32.60 -3.37 2.87
C PRO A 118 -31.51 -3.11 1.84
N VAL A 119 -31.41 -3.99 0.85
CA VAL A 119 -30.43 -3.87 -0.24
C VAL A 119 -30.71 -2.61 -1.07
N GLU A 120 -31.99 -2.33 -1.32
CA GLU A 120 -32.48 -1.20 -2.11
C GLU A 120 -32.10 0.14 -1.45
N LEU A 121 -32.12 0.20 -0.12
CA LEU A 121 -31.64 1.36 0.63
C LEU A 121 -30.14 1.58 0.39
N ALA A 122 -29.33 0.52 0.48
CA ALA A 122 -27.89 0.63 0.27
C ALA A 122 -27.57 1.07 -1.17
N VAL A 123 -28.29 0.53 -2.16
CA VAL A 123 -28.14 0.94 -3.58
C VAL A 123 -28.48 2.43 -3.75
N ARG A 124 -29.65 2.88 -3.26
CA ARG A 124 -30.06 4.29 -3.33
C ARG A 124 -29.09 5.21 -2.59
N ALA A 125 -28.63 4.80 -1.41
CA ALA A 125 -27.69 5.58 -0.60
C ALA A 125 -26.34 5.77 -1.33
N ARG A 126 -25.79 4.72 -1.94
CA ARG A 126 -24.54 4.83 -2.72
C ARG A 126 -24.68 5.75 -3.92
N ALA A 127 -25.78 5.62 -4.67
CA ALA A 127 -26.06 6.50 -5.81
C ALA A 127 -26.16 7.97 -5.36
N LYS A 128 -26.85 8.23 -4.25
CA LYS A 128 -26.96 9.58 -3.69
C LYS A 128 -25.64 10.13 -3.17
N ILE A 129 -24.81 9.31 -2.51
CA ILE A 129 -23.47 9.69 -2.06
C ILE A 129 -22.60 10.09 -3.25
N GLU A 130 -22.63 9.30 -4.33
CA GLU A 130 -21.90 9.61 -5.55
C GLU A 130 -22.35 10.93 -6.17
N GLN A 131 -23.66 11.13 -6.30
CA GLN A 131 -24.23 12.38 -6.81
C GLN A 131 -23.84 13.60 -5.96
N ASP A 132 -23.93 13.50 -4.63
CA ASP A 132 -23.75 14.65 -3.73
C ASP A 132 -22.26 14.96 -3.45
N THR A 133 -21.37 13.97 -3.53
CA THR A 133 -19.96 14.10 -3.08
C THR A 133 -18.91 13.82 -4.15
N GLY A 134 -19.30 13.17 -5.25
CA GLY A 134 -18.40 12.66 -6.28
C GLY A 134 -17.51 11.50 -5.83
N ILE A 135 -17.82 10.83 -4.72
CA ILE A 135 -17.18 9.56 -4.34
C ILE A 135 -17.88 8.44 -5.12
N PRO A 136 -17.18 7.67 -5.98
CA PRO A 136 -17.82 6.62 -6.76
C PRO A 136 -18.59 5.63 -5.89
N ALA A 137 -19.78 5.20 -6.29
CA ALA A 137 -20.59 4.25 -5.52
C ALA A 137 -19.84 2.93 -5.21
N SER A 138 -18.93 2.51 -6.08
CA SER A 138 -18.05 1.35 -5.90
C SER A 138 -17.02 1.53 -4.77
N ASN A 139 -16.72 2.77 -4.39
CA ASN A 139 -15.80 3.10 -3.31
C ASN A 139 -16.53 3.37 -1.97
N VAL A 140 -17.81 3.03 -1.88
CA VAL A 140 -18.63 3.25 -0.67
C VAL A 140 -18.99 1.92 -0.04
N ILE A 141 -18.53 1.74 1.20
CA ILE A 141 -18.93 0.62 2.06
C ILE A 141 -20.00 1.12 3.01
N ILE A 142 -21.11 0.39 3.10
CA ILE A 142 -22.17 0.61 4.07
C ILE A 142 -22.26 -0.67 4.89
N CYS A 143 -22.31 -0.57 6.22
CA CYS A 143 -22.44 -1.70 7.12
C CYS A 143 -23.29 -1.36 8.35
N ALA A 144 -23.91 -2.39 8.93
CA ALA A 144 -24.71 -2.28 10.15
C ALA A 144 -23.91 -2.88 11.32
N SER A 145 -24.06 -2.32 12.51
CA SER A 145 -23.43 -2.87 13.74
C SER A 145 -24.07 -4.18 14.21
N HIS A 146 -25.19 -4.57 13.61
CA HIS A 146 -25.97 -5.75 13.96
C HIS A 146 -26.56 -5.69 15.38
N THR A 147 -26.96 -4.50 15.81
CA THR A 147 -27.60 -4.32 17.13
C THR A 147 -29.05 -4.80 17.14
N HIS A 148 -29.41 -5.64 18.12
CA HIS A 148 -30.79 -6.09 18.39
C HIS A 148 -31.60 -5.07 19.22
N PHE A 149 -31.00 -3.93 19.56
CA PHE A 149 -31.63 -2.87 20.36
C PHE A 149 -31.94 -1.62 19.54
N GLY A 150 -31.95 -1.75 18.21
CA GLY A 150 -32.40 -0.72 17.28
C GLY A 150 -33.79 -1.01 16.71
N PRO A 151 -34.40 -0.06 16.00
CA PRO A 151 -35.69 -0.24 15.34
C PRO A 151 -35.68 -1.36 14.30
N LEU A 152 -36.76 -2.12 14.21
CA LEU A 152 -36.98 -3.09 13.15
C LEU A 152 -37.37 -2.38 11.85
N TRP A 153 -36.46 -2.40 10.87
CA TRP A 153 -36.60 -1.65 9.62
C TRP A 153 -37.96 -1.83 8.91
N SER A 154 -38.47 -3.07 8.81
CA SER A 154 -39.69 -3.38 8.06
C SER A 154 -40.97 -2.75 8.61
N TYR A 155 -40.95 -2.20 9.83
CA TYR A 155 -42.09 -1.48 10.39
C TYR A 155 -42.07 0.02 10.07
N TYR A 156 -40.96 0.55 9.55
CA TYR A 156 -40.69 1.99 9.52
C TYR A 156 -39.96 2.43 8.25
N GLU A 157 -40.32 1.84 7.10
CA GLU A 157 -39.56 1.95 5.84
C GLU A 157 -39.20 3.39 5.41
N ASP A 158 -39.94 4.41 5.89
CA ASP A 158 -39.69 5.83 5.65
C ASP A 158 -39.61 6.72 6.92
N GLN A 159 -39.66 6.15 8.14
CA GLN A 159 -39.83 6.91 9.40
C GLN A 159 -38.62 6.90 10.34
N LEU A 160 -37.55 6.17 10.01
CA LEU A 160 -36.39 6.03 10.92
C LEU A 160 -35.46 7.24 10.95
N VAL A 161 -35.70 8.24 10.11
CA VAL A 161 -34.97 9.52 10.19
C VAL A 161 -35.85 10.52 10.91
N THR A 162 -35.83 10.50 12.23
CA THR A 162 -36.26 11.70 12.96
C THR A 162 -35.16 12.73 12.79
N ARG A 163 -35.42 13.75 11.96
CA ARG A 163 -34.57 14.93 11.88
C ARG A 163 -34.60 15.58 13.26
N SER A 164 -33.58 15.31 14.09
CA SER A 164 -33.51 15.85 15.45
C SER A 164 -33.83 17.36 15.41
N PRO A 165 -34.87 17.84 16.11
CA PRO A 165 -35.23 19.27 16.10
C PRO A 165 -34.17 20.14 16.77
N ARG A 166 -33.25 19.53 17.53
CA ARG A 166 -32.04 20.21 18.00
C ARG A 166 -30.93 20.01 16.98
N PRO A 167 -30.36 21.09 16.40
CA PRO A 167 -29.10 20.99 15.69
C PRO A 167 -28.08 20.44 16.69
N TRP A 168 -27.51 19.27 16.41
CA TRP A 168 -26.40 18.81 17.23
C TRP A 168 -25.26 19.83 17.10
N ARG A 169 -24.84 20.36 18.26
CA ARG A 169 -23.83 21.42 18.45
C ARG A 169 -22.43 20.84 18.23
N GLY A 170 -22.21 20.24 17.07
CA GLY A 170 -21.00 19.50 16.75
C GLY A 170 -20.83 19.20 15.27
N ARG A 171 -21.53 19.90 14.36
CA ARG A 171 -21.22 19.91 12.93
C ARG A 171 -19.81 20.49 12.71
N ARG A 172 -18.79 19.76 13.14
CA ARG A 172 -17.41 19.92 12.76
C ARG A 172 -17.22 18.89 11.66
N GLU A 173 -17.23 19.36 10.43
CA GLU A 173 -16.53 18.68 9.34
C GLU A 173 -15.07 18.63 9.75
N MET A 174 -14.71 17.60 10.51
CA MET A 174 -13.38 17.48 11.06
C MET A 174 -12.57 16.66 10.08
N TRP A 175 -11.96 17.38 9.14
CA TRP A 175 -10.90 16.84 8.32
C TRP A 175 -9.63 16.76 9.18
N HIS A 176 -9.22 15.55 9.52
CA HIS A 176 -7.92 15.32 10.14
C HIS A 176 -6.93 14.80 9.09
N ARG A 177 -5.80 15.49 8.96
CA ARG A 177 -4.68 15.03 8.15
C ARG A 177 -3.88 14.02 8.95
N ALA A 178 -4.07 12.73 8.66
CA ALA A 178 -3.34 11.66 9.33
C ALA A 178 -2.19 11.19 8.42
N ARG A 179 -0.95 11.49 8.82
CA ARG A 179 0.23 10.93 8.14
C ARG A 179 0.45 9.51 8.67
N LEU A 180 0.18 8.49 7.84
CA LEU A 180 0.52 7.11 8.17
C LEU A 180 2.01 6.91 7.90
N GLU A 181 2.84 7.05 8.94
CA GLU A 181 4.26 6.72 8.86
C GLU A 181 4.45 5.19 8.79
N PRO A 182 5.31 4.66 7.91
CA PRO A 182 5.60 3.24 7.88
C PRO A 182 6.23 2.79 9.21
N ARG A 183 5.63 1.79 9.87
CA ARG A 183 6.22 1.16 11.05
C ARG A 183 7.60 0.59 10.66
N LYS A 184 8.67 1.13 11.24
CA LYS A 184 10.02 0.55 11.09
C LYS A 184 9.97 -0.92 11.50
N ALA A 185 10.25 -1.81 10.56
CA ALA A 185 10.41 -3.24 10.84
C ALA A 185 11.53 -3.39 11.88
N LYS A 186 11.17 -3.86 13.08
CA LYS A 186 12.14 -4.13 14.14
C LYS A 186 12.95 -5.36 13.71
N ARG A 187 14.09 -5.11 13.06
CA ARG A 187 15.06 -6.13 12.67
C ARG A 187 15.48 -6.86 13.95
N LYS A 188 14.98 -8.08 14.16
CA LYS A 188 15.42 -8.93 15.28
C LYS A 188 16.92 -9.18 15.08
N GLY A 189 17.75 -8.58 15.93
CA GLY A 189 19.16 -8.89 15.99
C GLY A 189 19.31 -10.36 16.36
N SER A 190 19.91 -11.13 15.46
CA SER A 190 20.47 -12.44 15.77
C SER A 190 21.61 -12.21 16.76
N ALA A 191 21.38 -12.53 18.04
CA ALA A 191 22.44 -12.68 19.01
C ALA A 191 22.97 -14.11 18.88
N ASN A 192 24.10 -14.25 18.18
CA ASN A 192 24.98 -15.40 18.36
C ASN A 192 25.71 -15.17 19.70
N ALA A 193 25.32 -15.92 20.73
CA ALA A 193 26.12 -16.09 21.92
C ALA A 193 26.82 -17.44 21.81
N GLY A 194 28.12 -17.40 21.58
CA GLY A 194 28.99 -18.55 21.80
C GLY A 194 29.24 -18.72 23.29
N VAL A 195 29.15 -19.96 23.74
CA VAL A 195 29.97 -20.60 24.79
C VAL A 195 30.19 -22.04 24.34
#